data_AF-A0A8D8R4W2-F1
#
_entry.id   AF-A0A8D8R4W2-F1
#
_cell.length_a   1.000
_cell.length_b   1.000
_cell.length_c   1.000
_cell.angle_alpha   90.00
_cell.angle_beta   90.00
_cell.angle_gamma   90.00
#
_symmetry.space_group_name_H-M   'P 1'
#
loop_
_entity.id
_entity.type
_entity.pdbx_description
1 polymer ?
#
loop_
_entity_poly.entity_id
_entity_poly.type
_entity_poly.pdbx_seq_one_letter_code
_entity_poly.pdbx_strand_id
1 'polypeptide(L)'
;MSVLKSDIEKRKQISVRGIADIENVTTVKKYFNRHLHFTLVKDRNVATPRDYYFALAFAVRDNLVSRWIRTQQHYFETDPKRVYYLSLEYYMGRSLQNTMINLGIQSAIDEAMYQLGLDIEELEAIEEDAGLGNGGLGRLAACFLDSMATLGLAAYGYGIRYEYGIFAQKIKNGEQTEEPDDWLRYGNPWEKARPEYMIPVNFYGRVEELGKGKAWVDTQVVFAMPYDNPIPGYGNNVVNTMRLWSAKSPVDFNLKFFNDGDYIQAVLDRNLAENITRVLYPNDNKFEGKELRLKQEYFMCAATLQVYLQSYIPIQAQ
;
A
#
# COMPACT_ATOMS: atom_id res chain seq x y z
N MET A 1 -25.72 -37.27 12.03
CA MET A 1 -25.69 -36.20 13.07
C MET A 1 -24.82 -35.08 12.56
N SER A 2 -25.42 -33.93 12.22
CA SER A 2 -24.71 -32.76 11.71
C SER A 2 -23.90 -32.13 12.85
N VAL A 3 -22.58 -32.11 12.71
CA VAL A 3 -21.70 -31.37 13.61
C VAL A 3 -22.07 -29.89 13.50
N LEU A 4 -22.54 -29.32 14.61
CA LEU A 4 -22.77 -27.89 14.76
C LEU A 4 -21.44 -27.18 14.55
N LYS A 5 -21.22 -26.64 13.35
CA LYS A 5 -20.10 -25.73 13.08
C LYS A 5 -20.20 -24.59 14.10
N SER A 6 -19.13 -24.37 14.86
CA SER A 6 -19.08 -23.26 15.81
C SER A 6 -19.33 -21.94 15.08
N ASP A 7 -19.86 -20.92 15.75
CA ASP A 7 -20.15 -19.64 15.09
C ASP A 7 -18.86 -18.98 14.51
N ILE A 8 -17.69 -19.34 15.05
CA ILE A 8 -16.38 -18.99 14.49
C ILE A 8 -16.17 -19.65 13.13
N GLU A 9 -16.48 -20.94 12.98
CA GLU A 9 -16.37 -21.66 11.70
C GLU A 9 -17.39 -21.20 10.67
N LYS A 10 -18.57 -20.75 11.10
CA LYS A 10 -19.55 -20.13 10.18
C LYS A 10 -19.04 -18.80 9.64
N ARG A 11 -18.31 -18.01 10.46
CA ARG A 11 -17.71 -16.72 10.07
C ARG A 11 -16.48 -16.85 9.17
N LYS A 12 -15.80 -18.00 9.16
CA LYS A 12 -14.63 -18.30 8.29
C LYS A 12 -14.99 -18.53 6.81
N GLN A 13 -16.26 -18.43 6.40
CA GLN A 13 -16.65 -18.63 5.00
C GLN A 13 -16.27 -17.42 4.13
N ILE A 14 -15.66 -17.70 2.98
CA ILE A 14 -15.41 -16.70 1.93
C ILE A 14 -16.75 -16.10 1.51
N SER A 15 -16.87 -14.77 1.58
CA SER A 15 -18.10 -14.04 1.22
C SER A 15 -18.50 -14.23 -0.25
N VAL A 16 -17.53 -14.54 -1.12
CA VAL A 16 -17.73 -14.78 -2.56
C VAL A 16 -17.08 -16.10 -2.99
N ARG A 17 -17.90 -17.10 -3.35
CA ARG A 17 -17.44 -18.45 -3.70
C ARG A 17 -16.87 -18.57 -5.13
N GLY A 18 -17.13 -17.61 -6.00
CA GLY A 18 -16.55 -17.52 -7.35
C GLY A 18 -15.44 -16.48 -7.43
N ILE A 19 -14.53 -16.61 -8.40
CA ILE A 19 -13.76 -15.46 -8.86
C ILE A 19 -14.74 -14.64 -9.72
N ALA A 20 -14.86 -13.34 -9.46
CA ALA A 20 -15.63 -12.49 -10.36
C ALA A 20 -14.83 -12.35 -11.66
N ASP A 21 -15.28 -13.04 -12.71
CA ASP A 21 -14.66 -12.94 -14.02
C ASP A 21 -15.36 -11.82 -14.81
N ILE A 22 -14.62 -10.74 -15.04
CA ILE A 22 -15.05 -9.59 -15.85
C ILE A 22 -14.76 -9.82 -17.35
N GLU A 23 -14.57 -11.06 -17.78
CA GLU A 23 -14.30 -11.41 -19.19
C GLU A 23 -15.38 -10.89 -20.18
N ASN A 24 -16.58 -10.56 -19.70
CA ASN A 24 -17.64 -10.01 -20.52
C ASN A 24 -17.67 -8.46 -20.49
N VAL A 25 -17.55 -7.84 -21.67
CA VAL A 25 -17.71 -6.41 -21.95
C VAL A 25 -18.93 -5.79 -21.26
N THR A 26 -20.07 -6.50 -21.24
CA THR A 26 -21.30 -6.02 -20.58
C THR A 26 -21.11 -5.83 -19.07
N THR A 27 -20.39 -6.76 -18.45
CA THR A 27 -20.06 -6.73 -17.02
C THR A 27 -19.07 -5.62 -16.71
N VAL A 28 -18.04 -5.41 -17.54
CA VAL A 28 -17.11 -4.28 -17.43
C VAL A 28 -17.88 -2.96 -17.38
N LYS A 29 -18.73 -2.71 -18.40
CA LYS A 29 -19.53 -1.47 -18.48
C LYS A 29 -20.41 -1.28 -17.26
N LYS A 30 -21.01 -2.35 -16.73
CA LYS A 30 -21.84 -2.29 -15.53
C LYS A 30 -21.04 -1.87 -14.30
N TYR A 31 -19.86 -2.47 -14.06
CA TYR A 31 -19.02 -2.11 -12.91
C TYR A 31 -18.41 -0.71 -13.05
N PHE A 32 -17.96 -0.34 -14.25
CA PHE A 32 -17.48 1.02 -14.54
C PHE A 32 -18.54 2.07 -14.17
N ASN A 33 -19.77 1.93 -14.70
CA ASN A 33 -20.85 2.86 -14.40
C ASN A 33 -21.26 2.84 -12.92
N ARG A 34 -21.21 1.67 -12.27
CA ARG A 34 -21.47 1.54 -10.84
C ARG A 34 -20.44 2.33 -10.02
N HIS A 35 -19.14 2.26 -10.34
CA HIS A 35 -18.13 3.04 -9.62
C HIS A 35 -18.21 4.52 -9.92
N LEU A 36 -18.46 4.90 -11.18
CA LEU A 36 -18.69 6.30 -11.53
C LEU A 36 -19.83 6.90 -10.69
N HIS A 37 -20.93 6.16 -10.55
CA HIS A 37 -22.11 6.62 -9.81
C HIS A 37 -21.96 6.55 -8.29
N PHE A 38 -21.60 5.39 -7.74
CA PHE A 38 -21.64 5.14 -6.29
C PHE A 38 -20.32 5.41 -5.58
N THR A 39 -19.19 5.24 -6.26
CA THR A 39 -17.87 5.46 -5.65
C THR A 39 -17.41 6.90 -5.85
N LEU A 40 -17.59 7.46 -7.05
CA LEU A 40 -17.15 8.81 -7.37
C LEU A 40 -18.25 9.87 -7.23
N VAL A 41 -19.51 9.46 -7.09
CA VAL A 41 -20.66 10.37 -6.95
C VAL A 41 -20.75 11.31 -8.17
N LYS A 42 -20.63 10.73 -9.36
CA LYS A 42 -20.66 11.44 -10.64
C LYS A 42 -21.72 10.87 -11.57
N ASP A 43 -22.28 11.73 -12.41
CA ASP A 43 -22.98 11.35 -13.62
C ASP A 43 -22.14 11.73 -14.85
N ARG A 44 -22.51 11.19 -16.03
CA ARG A 44 -21.71 11.35 -17.26
C ARG A 44 -21.63 12.79 -17.77
N ASN A 45 -22.53 13.70 -17.34
CA ASN A 45 -22.52 15.09 -17.81
C ASN A 45 -21.44 15.93 -17.13
N VAL A 46 -21.00 15.54 -15.92
CA VAL A 46 -20.04 16.30 -15.10
C VAL A 46 -18.74 15.52 -14.82
N ALA A 47 -18.66 14.28 -15.30
CA ALA A 47 -17.48 13.43 -15.14
C ALA A 47 -16.34 13.93 -16.02
N THR A 48 -15.16 14.08 -15.40
CA THR A 48 -13.90 14.42 -16.06
C THR A 48 -13.15 13.16 -16.49
N PRO A 49 -12.11 13.27 -17.34
CA PRO A 49 -11.24 12.14 -17.67
C PRO A 49 -10.66 11.44 -16.43
N ARG A 50 -10.32 12.21 -15.39
CA ARG A 50 -9.83 11.66 -14.10
C ARG A 50 -10.90 10.84 -13.39
N ASP A 51 -12.16 11.27 -13.40
CA ASP A 51 -13.27 10.50 -12.85
C ASP A 51 -13.43 9.17 -13.61
N TYR A 52 -13.30 9.18 -14.94
CA TYR A 52 -13.35 7.95 -15.75
C TYR A 52 -12.18 7.01 -15.46
N TYR A 53 -10.96 7.52 -15.31
CA TYR A 53 -9.80 6.73 -14.89
C TYR A 53 -10.06 6.04 -13.54
N PHE A 54 -10.51 6.77 -12.52
CA PHE A 54 -10.78 6.16 -11.21
C PHE A 54 -11.90 5.12 -11.27
N ALA A 55 -12.97 5.37 -12.03
CA ALA A 55 -14.04 4.40 -12.22
C ALA A 55 -13.53 3.10 -12.85
N LEU A 56 -12.63 3.21 -13.83
CA LEU A 56 -11.97 2.08 -14.46
C LEU A 56 -11.02 1.36 -13.49
N ALA A 57 -10.17 2.09 -12.76
CA ALA A 57 -9.22 1.51 -11.80
C ALA A 57 -9.95 0.71 -10.70
N PHE A 58 -11.07 1.22 -10.17
CA PHE A 58 -11.88 0.46 -9.21
C PHE A 58 -12.53 -0.78 -9.82
N ALA A 59 -13.07 -0.66 -11.04
CA ALA A 59 -13.65 -1.82 -11.74
C ALA A 59 -12.60 -2.92 -12.01
N VAL A 60 -11.36 -2.54 -12.36
CA VAL A 60 -10.24 -3.47 -12.52
C VAL A 60 -9.84 -4.08 -11.19
N ARG A 61 -9.67 -3.26 -10.14
CA ARG A 61 -9.29 -3.69 -8.79
C ARG A 61 -10.25 -4.72 -8.20
N ASP A 62 -11.54 -4.62 -8.44
CA ASP A 62 -12.52 -5.59 -7.94
C ASP A 62 -12.18 -7.05 -8.35
N ASN A 63 -11.53 -7.24 -9.51
CA ASN A 63 -11.04 -8.56 -9.96
C ASN A 63 -9.84 -9.07 -9.17
N LEU A 64 -9.03 -8.17 -8.61
CA LEU A 64 -7.89 -8.52 -7.76
C LEU A 64 -8.36 -8.97 -6.38
N VAL A 65 -9.38 -8.30 -5.81
CA VAL A 65 -9.78 -8.51 -4.41
C VAL A 65 -10.12 -9.96 -4.12
N SER A 66 -10.90 -10.61 -4.98
CA SER A 66 -11.29 -12.01 -4.78
C SER A 66 -10.11 -12.98 -4.89
N ARG A 67 -9.21 -12.74 -5.87
CA ARG A 67 -7.99 -13.54 -6.07
C ARG A 67 -7.04 -13.37 -4.89
N TRP A 68 -6.87 -12.13 -4.44
CA TRP A 68 -6.02 -11.77 -3.30
C TRP A 68 -6.46 -12.41 -1.99
N ILE A 69 -7.76 -12.35 -1.65
CA ILE A 69 -8.29 -13.03 -0.46
C ILE A 69 -8.00 -14.53 -0.52
N ARG A 70 -8.21 -15.16 -1.68
CA ARG A 70 -7.96 -16.60 -1.87
C ARG A 70 -6.48 -16.95 -1.75
N THR A 71 -5.58 -16.14 -2.33
CA THR A 71 -4.13 -16.35 -2.22
C THR A 71 -3.69 -16.28 -0.76
N GLN A 72 -4.12 -15.25 -0.02
CA GLN A 72 -3.78 -15.11 1.40
C GLN A 72 -4.35 -16.26 2.25
N GLN A 73 -5.59 -16.67 1.98
CA GLN A 73 -6.19 -17.83 2.65
C GLN A 73 -5.46 -19.13 2.32
N HIS A 74 -5.09 -19.34 1.05
CA HIS A 74 -4.31 -20.51 0.64
C HIS A 74 -2.95 -20.57 1.35
N TYR A 75 -2.23 -19.45 1.43
CA TYR A 75 -0.98 -19.36 2.19
C TYR A 75 -1.18 -19.58 3.68
N PHE A 76 -2.33 -19.21 4.24
CA PHE A 76 -2.66 -19.48 5.64
C PHE A 76 -2.94 -20.98 5.87
N GLU A 77 -3.70 -21.63 4.98
CA GLU A 77 -4.10 -23.04 5.10
C GLU A 77 -2.96 -24.02 4.83
N THR A 78 -2.08 -23.70 3.87
CA THR A 78 -0.98 -24.58 3.47
C THR A 78 0.33 -24.31 4.21
N ASP A 79 0.42 -23.16 4.89
CA ASP A 79 1.57 -22.69 5.65
C ASP A 79 2.95 -22.90 4.96
N PRO A 80 3.14 -22.43 3.71
CA PRO A 80 4.40 -22.58 3.03
C PRO A 80 5.46 -21.68 3.69
N LYS A 81 6.74 -21.98 3.47
CA LYS A 81 7.81 -21.04 3.81
C LYS A 81 7.59 -19.73 3.05
N ARG A 82 7.50 -18.62 3.79
CA ARG A 82 7.24 -17.28 3.24
C ARG A 82 8.52 -16.52 2.96
N VAL A 83 8.53 -15.74 1.88
CA VAL A 83 9.64 -14.84 1.50
C VAL A 83 9.24 -13.41 1.84
N TYR A 84 10.08 -12.70 2.58
CA TYR A 84 9.90 -11.29 2.93
C TYR A 84 11.02 -10.49 2.30
N TYR A 85 10.69 -9.74 1.24
CA TYR A 85 11.64 -8.89 0.55
C TYR A 85 11.55 -7.48 1.13
N LEU A 86 12.61 -7.02 1.81
CA LEU A 86 12.66 -5.70 2.43
C LEU A 86 13.42 -4.75 1.52
N SER A 87 12.79 -3.65 1.13
CA SER A 87 13.42 -2.59 0.33
C SER A 87 12.86 -1.23 0.72
N LEU A 88 13.74 -0.24 0.80
CA LEU A 88 13.34 1.17 0.94
C LEU A 88 12.88 1.76 -0.40
N GLU A 89 13.06 1.05 -1.51
CA GLU A 89 12.61 1.50 -2.82
C GLU A 89 11.79 0.42 -3.53
N TYR A 90 10.70 0.85 -4.15
CA TYR A 90 9.91 0.09 -5.11
C TYR A 90 9.50 1.01 -6.25
N TYR A 91 10.14 0.87 -7.42
CA TYR A 91 9.79 1.70 -8.57
C TYR A 91 8.71 0.99 -9.40
N MET A 92 7.47 1.06 -8.92
CA MET A 92 6.34 0.31 -9.46
C MET A 92 5.88 0.85 -10.83
N GLY A 93 5.87 2.16 -10.99
CA GLY A 93 5.22 2.83 -12.12
C GLY A 93 3.70 2.77 -12.00
N ARG A 94 3.02 2.75 -13.15
CA ARG A 94 1.56 2.66 -13.28
C ARG A 94 1.07 1.23 -13.13
N SER A 95 -0.07 1.04 -12.45
CA SER A 95 -0.58 -0.30 -12.10
C SER A 95 -1.77 -0.74 -12.95
N LEU A 96 -2.50 0.17 -13.59
CA LEU A 96 -3.72 -0.15 -14.35
C LEU A 96 -3.43 -1.15 -15.46
N GLN A 97 -2.55 -0.79 -16.39
CA GLN A 97 -2.22 -1.61 -17.55
C GLN A 97 -1.60 -2.94 -17.14
N ASN A 98 -0.64 -2.93 -16.21
CA ASN A 98 0.00 -4.14 -15.69
C ASN A 98 -1.02 -5.12 -15.08
N THR A 99 -2.00 -4.59 -14.33
CA THR A 99 -3.06 -5.40 -13.74
C THR A 99 -3.95 -6.03 -14.81
N MET A 100 -4.35 -5.26 -15.84
CA MET A 100 -5.17 -5.78 -16.92
C MET A 100 -4.47 -6.90 -17.70
N ILE A 101 -3.17 -6.76 -17.94
CA ILE A 101 -2.34 -7.77 -18.60
C ILE A 101 -2.26 -9.04 -17.75
N ASN A 102 -1.87 -8.94 -16.48
CA ASN A 102 -1.67 -10.12 -15.62
C ASN A 102 -2.97 -10.89 -15.36
N LEU A 103 -4.12 -10.20 -15.39
CA LEU A 103 -5.44 -10.80 -15.27
C LEU A 103 -6.03 -11.30 -16.60
N GLY A 104 -5.42 -10.97 -17.75
CA GLY A 104 -5.94 -11.35 -19.07
C GLY A 104 -7.25 -10.66 -19.47
N ILE A 105 -7.55 -9.48 -18.93
CA ILE A 105 -8.83 -8.77 -19.12
C ILE A 105 -8.72 -7.54 -20.05
N GLN A 106 -7.53 -7.26 -20.59
CA GLN A 106 -7.25 -6.06 -21.38
C GLN A 106 -8.22 -5.88 -22.55
N SER A 107 -8.41 -6.90 -23.40
CA SER A 107 -9.29 -6.81 -24.57
C SER A 107 -10.76 -6.54 -24.22
N ALA A 108 -11.26 -7.12 -23.12
CA ALA A 108 -12.63 -6.91 -22.67
C ALA A 108 -12.85 -5.48 -22.15
N ILE A 109 -11.82 -4.91 -21.52
CA ILE A 109 -11.85 -3.53 -21.03
C ILE A 109 -11.76 -2.54 -22.18
N ASP A 110 -10.85 -2.76 -23.12
CA ASP A 110 -10.66 -1.91 -24.29
C ASP A 110 -11.98 -1.77 -25.08
N GLU A 111 -12.60 -2.90 -25.43
CA GLU A 111 -13.91 -2.93 -26.09
C GLU A 111 -15.01 -2.24 -25.27
N ALA A 112 -14.99 -2.40 -23.93
CA ALA A 112 -15.96 -1.74 -23.06
C ALA A 112 -15.78 -0.22 -23.01
N MET A 113 -14.55 0.27 -22.95
CA MET A 113 -14.24 1.71 -22.96
C MET A 113 -14.62 2.31 -24.32
N TYR A 114 -14.27 1.62 -25.41
CA TYR A 114 -14.67 2.01 -26.77
C TYR A 114 -16.20 2.15 -26.92
N GLN A 115 -16.97 1.15 -26.48
CA GLN A 115 -18.44 1.20 -26.52
C GLN A 115 -19.05 2.29 -25.62
N LEU A 116 -18.31 2.74 -24.59
CA LEU A 116 -18.70 3.88 -23.76
C LEU A 116 -18.27 5.22 -24.37
N GLY A 117 -17.53 5.23 -25.48
CA GLY A 117 -17.00 6.43 -26.13
C GLY A 117 -15.81 7.02 -25.38
N LEU A 118 -14.98 6.18 -24.77
CA LEU A 118 -13.77 6.58 -24.05
C LEU A 118 -12.54 5.92 -24.70
N ASP A 119 -11.45 6.66 -24.77
CA ASP A 119 -10.14 6.14 -25.18
C ASP A 119 -9.39 5.62 -23.94
N ILE A 120 -9.03 4.34 -23.93
CA ILE A 120 -8.33 3.73 -22.80
C ILE A 120 -6.91 4.28 -22.64
N GLU A 121 -6.22 4.64 -23.72
CA GLU A 121 -4.85 5.16 -23.66
C GLU A 121 -4.84 6.54 -22.97
N GLU A 122 -5.85 7.37 -23.25
CA GLU A 122 -6.05 8.63 -22.54
C GLU A 122 -6.29 8.42 -21.04
N LEU A 123 -7.02 7.37 -20.65
CA LEU A 123 -7.27 7.04 -19.24
C LEU A 123 -6.01 6.49 -18.54
N GLU A 124 -5.25 5.62 -19.21
CA GLU A 124 -3.97 5.11 -18.72
C GLU A 124 -2.93 6.21 -18.54
N ALA A 125 -2.97 7.25 -19.38
CA ALA A 125 -2.08 8.41 -19.28
C ALA A 125 -2.30 9.28 -18.02
N ILE A 126 -3.49 9.21 -17.42
CA ILE A 126 -3.87 9.98 -16.22
C ILE A 126 -3.32 9.37 -14.93
N GLU A 127 -2.99 8.08 -14.94
CA GLU A 127 -2.42 7.41 -13.76
C GLU A 127 -1.05 8.02 -13.42
N GLU A 128 -0.90 8.46 -12.17
CA GLU A 128 0.37 8.91 -11.64
C GLU A 128 1.25 7.69 -11.32
N ASP A 129 2.54 7.79 -11.62
CA ASP A 129 3.51 6.77 -11.22
C ASP A 129 3.66 6.76 -9.69
N ALA A 130 3.75 5.57 -9.09
CA ALA A 130 3.95 5.49 -7.64
C ALA A 130 5.36 5.97 -7.25
N GLY A 131 5.42 7.11 -6.55
CA GLY A 131 6.64 7.78 -6.05
C GLY A 131 7.34 7.03 -4.91
N LEU A 132 7.70 5.77 -5.14
CA LEU A 132 8.21 4.85 -4.12
C LEU A 132 9.64 4.36 -4.39
N GLY A 133 10.27 4.80 -5.47
CA GLY A 133 11.64 4.44 -5.84
C GLY A 133 12.23 5.48 -6.78
N ASN A 134 13.56 5.46 -6.94
CA ASN A 134 14.26 6.45 -7.76
C ASN A 134 14.87 5.81 -9.03
N GLY A 135 15.46 4.61 -8.89
CA GLY A 135 16.26 4.04 -9.96
C GLY A 135 16.23 2.52 -10.04
N GLY A 136 17.34 1.95 -10.50
CA GLY A 136 17.46 0.53 -10.83
C GLY A 136 17.23 -0.41 -9.64
N LEU A 137 17.62 -0.01 -8.41
CA LEU A 137 17.36 -0.79 -7.20
C LEU A 137 15.86 -0.94 -6.95
N GLY A 138 15.13 0.17 -6.96
CA GLY A 138 13.67 0.16 -6.81
C GLY A 138 12.98 -0.60 -7.94
N ARG A 139 13.45 -0.46 -9.19
CA ARG A 139 12.86 -1.20 -10.31
C ARG A 139 13.13 -2.70 -10.25
N LEU A 140 14.31 -3.10 -9.79
CA LEU A 140 14.64 -4.51 -9.54
C LEU A 140 13.68 -5.11 -8.51
N ALA A 141 13.45 -4.40 -7.40
CA ALA A 141 12.50 -4.83 -6.37
C ALA A 141 11.08 -5.00 -6.93
N ALA A 142 10.60 -4.05 -7.75
CA ALA A 142 9.29 -4.14 -8.40
C ALA A 142 9.19 -5.36 -9.35
N CYS A 143 10.20 -5.58 -10.20
CA CYS A 143 10.24 -6.74 -11.11
C CYS A 143 10.31 -8.08 -10.34
N PHE A 144 10.99 -8.13 -9.19
CA PHE A 144 10.99 -9.29 -8.33
C PHE A 144 9.61 -9.59 -7.75
N LEU A 145 8.85 -8.57 -7.33
CA LEU A 145 7.49 -8.79 -6.82
C LEU A 145 6.59 -9.42 -7.89
N ASP A 146 6.62 -8.91 -9.11
CA ASP A 146 5.87 -9.48 -10.25
C ASP A 146 6.30 -10.93 -10.53
N SER A 147 7.62 -11.19 -10.61
CA SER A 147 8.16 -12.52 -10.84
C SER A 147 7.75 -13.51 -9.75
N MET A 148 7.81 -13.11 -8.48
CA MET A 148 7.41 -13.96 -7.36
C MET A 148 5.91 -14.29 -7.39
N ALA A 149 5.06 -13.33 -7.77
CA ALA A 149 3.64 -13.58 -7.95
C ALA A 149 3.37 -14.53 -9.13
N THR A 150 4.03 -14.31 -10.26
CA THR A 150 3.92 -15.16 -11.47
C THR A 150 4.40 -16.59 -11.23
N LEU A 151 5.45 -16.78 -10.43
CA LEU A 151 5.97 -18.10 -10.05
C LEU A 151 5.16 -18.76 -8.91
N GLY A 152 4.14 -18.11 -8.37
CA GLY A 152 3.32 -18.65 -7.28
C GLY A 152 4.06 -18.77 -5.94
N LEU A 153 5.11 -17.97 -5.74
CA LEU A 153 5.87 -17.96 -4.50
C LEU A 153 5.10 -17.19 -3.42
N ALA A 154 5.05 -17.75 -2.21
CA ALA A 154 4.46 -17.09 -1.04
C ALA A 154 5.33 -15.93 -0.55
N ALA A 155 5.31 -14.83 -1.30
CA ALA A 155 6.21 -13.70 -1.14
C ALA A 155 5.48 -12.40 -0.82
N TYR A 156 6.16 -11.56 -0.05
CA TYR A 156 5.68 -10.25 0.38
C TYR A 156 6.78 -9.20 0.16
N GLY A 157 6.42 -8.06 -0.43
CA GLY A 157 7.27 -6.87 -0.43
C GLY A 157 7.00 -6.03 0.80
N TYR A 158 8.04 -5.54 1.45
CA TYR A 158 7.94 -4.62 2.59
C TYR A 158 8.78 -3.38 2.34
N GLY A 159 8.13 -2.22 2.46
CA GLY A 159 8.77 -0.92 2.26
C GLY A 159 8.08 0.20 3.03
N ILE A 160 8.40 1.44 2.65
CA ILE A 160 7.81 2.65 3.22
C ILE A 160 6.83 3.27 2.22
N ARG A 161 5.69 3.74 2.72
CA ARG A 161 4.72 4.50 1.93
C ARG A 161 5.10 5.98 1.98
N TYR A 162 5.96 6.40 1.06
CA TYR A 162 6.37 7.80 0.96
C TYR A 162 5.21 8.68 0.48
N GLU A 163 4.97 9.80 1.17
CA GLU A 163 3.96 10.78 0.76
C GLU A 163 4.36 11.50 -0.53
N TYR A 164 5.65 11.82 -0.63
CA TYR A 164 6.28 12.36 -1.81
C TYR A 164 7.38 11.43 -2.30
N GLY A 165 7.48 11.25 -3.62
CA GLY A 165 8.57 10.52 -4.25
C GLY A 165 9.91 11.23 -4.14
N ILE A 166 10.76 11.12 -5.15
CA ILE A 166 12.03 11.85 -5.15
C ILE A 166 11.83 13.34 -5.45
N PHE A 167 11.37 13.66 -6.66
CA PHE A 167 10.93 14.98 -7.13
C PHE A 167 10.40 14.84 -8.57
N ALA A 168 9.53 15.76 -8.97
CA ALA A 168 9.18 16.00 -10.37
C ALA A 168 10.20 16.95 -10.99
N GLN A 169 10.93 16.47 -12.01
CA GLN A 169 11.92 17.29 -12.73
C GLN A 169 11.22 18.23 -13.72
N LYS A 170 11.53 19.53 -13.65
CA LYS A 170 11.16 20.51 -14.68
C LYS A 170 12.40 21.22 -15.21
N ILE A 171 12.38 21.54 -16.51
CA ILE A 171 13.42 22.33 -17.14
C ILE A 171 12.94 23.77 -17.29
N LYS A 172 13.61 24.71 -16.63
CA LYS A 172 13.30 26.14 -16.69
C LYS A 172 14.57 26.90 -17.07
N ASN A 173 14.52 27.66 -18.16
CA ASN A 173 15.67 28.41 -18.70
C ASN A 173 16.93 27.53 -18.97
N GLY A 174 16.74 26.27 -19.35
CA GLY A 174 17.85 25.33 -19.62
C GLY A 174 18.42 24.64 -18.39
N GLU A 175 17.90 24.91 -17.19
CA GLU A 175 18.35 24.31 -15.93
C GLU A 175 17.26 23.44 -15.28
N GLN A 176 17.70 22.45 -14.50
CA GLN A 176 16.80 21.63 -13.69
C GLN A 176 16.21 22.44 -12.53
N THR A 177 14.92 22.25 -12.31
CA THR A 177 14.18 22.68 -11.12
C THR A 177 13.38 21.50 -10.58
N GLU A 178 13.32 21.39 -9.25
CA GLU A 178 12.72 20.26 -8.54
C GLU A 178 11.41 20.70 -7.89
N GLU A 179 10.33 19.98 -8.18
CA GLU A 179 9.04 20.14 -7.51
C GLU A 179 8.67 18.86 -6.74
N PRO A 180 7.88 18.94 -5.65
CA PRO A 180 7.42 17.75 -4.94
C PRO A 180 6.61 16.82 -5.84
N ASP A 181 6.94 15.53 -5.84
CA ASP A 181 6.16 14.49 -6.50
C ASP A 181 4.97 14.07 -5.61
N ASP A 182 3.83 14.72 -5.82
CA ASP A 182 2.60 14.58 -5.02
C ASP A 182 1.64 13.52 -5.61
N TRP A 183 2.17 12.31 -5.86
CA TRP A 183 1.46 11.20 -6.50
C TRP A 183 0.19 10.75 -5.76
N LEU A 184 0.06 11.07 -4.47
CA LEU A 184 -1.09 10.75 -3.63
C LEU A 184 -2.18 11.83 -3.60
N ARG A 185 -1.97 12.99 -4.24
CA ARG A 185 -2.89 14.15 -4.20
C ARG A 185 -4.35 13.78 -4.43
N TYR A 186 -4.60 12.92 -5.42
CA TYR A 186 -5.94 12.50 -5.82
C TYR A 186 -6.34 11.13 -5.26
N GLY A 187 -5.51 10.57 -4.38
CA GLY A 187 -5.64 9.22 -3.85
C GLY A 187 -5.01 8.15 -4.75
N ASN A 188 -4.72 7.00 -4.15
CA ASN A 188 -4.22 5.81 -4.85
C ASN A 188 -5.32 4.74 -4.84
N PRO A 189 -5.91 4.37 -6.00
CA PRO A 189 -7.00 3.40 -6.02
C PRO A 189 -6.54 1.96 -5.71
N TRP A 190 -5.24 1.67 -5.76
CA TRP A 190 -4.68 0.32 -5.62
C TRP A 190 -4.42 -0.10 -4.17
N GLU A 191 -4.18 0.86 -3.29
CA GLU A 191 -3.84 0.57 -1.90
C GLU A 191 -5.08 0.26 -1.03
N LYS A 192 -4.83 -0.48 0.05
CA LYS A 192 -5.77 -0.68 1.15
C LYS A 192 -5.10 -0.41 2.48
N ALA A 193 -5.53 0.66 3.14
CA ALA A 193 -5.20 0.94 4.53
C ALA A 193 -5.67 -0.20 5.45
N ARG A 194 -4.81 -0.58 6.40
CA ARG A 194 -5.03 -1.62 7.42
C ARG A 194 -4.78 -1.08 8.83
N PRO A 195 -5.56 -0.08 9.30
CA PRO A 195 -5.38 0.49 10.64
C PRO A 195 -5.49 -0.55 11.77
N GLU A 196 -6.22 -1.64 11.52
CA GLU A 196 -6.35 -2.78 12.45
C GLU A 196 -5.02 -3.50 12.77
N TYR A 197 -3.97 -3.27 11.95
CA TYR A 197 -2.64 -3.86 12.12
C TYR A 197 -1.56 -2.82 12.40
N MET A 198 -1.92 -1.67 12.98
CA MET A 198 -0.94 -0.69 13.46
C MET A 198 -0.06 -1.29 14.56
N ILE A 199 1.24 -1.00 14.49
CA ILE A 199 2.23 -1.48 15.47
C ILE A 199 3.13 -0.35 15.94
N PRO A 200 3.54 -0.34 17.22
CA PRO A 200 4.45 0.68 17.73
C PRO A 200 5.90 0.40 17.28
N VAL A 201 6.63 1.47 16.99
CA VAL A 201 8.07 1.49 16.74
C VAL A 201 8.68 2.50 17.69
N ASN A 202 9.73 2.07 18.39
CA ASN A 202 10.41 2.85 19.41
C ASN A 202 11.62 3.58 18.84
N PHE A 203 11.91 4.78 19.34
CA PHE A 203 13.12 5.55 19.03
C PHE A 203 13.72 6.13 20.31
N TYR A 204 15.00 6.52 20.23
CA TYR A 204 15.74 7.17 21.32
C TYR A 204 15.80 6.33 22.61
N GLY A 205 15.45 6.87 23.77
CA GLY A 205 15.52 6.18 25.04
C GLY A 205 16.92 5.76 25.47
N ARG A 206 17.00 4.77 26.35
CA ARG A 206 18.25 4.23 26.90
C ARG A 206 18.14 2.75 27.21
N VAL A 207 19.30 2.09 27.31
CA VAL A 207 19.37 0.69 27.75
C VAL A 207 19.49 0.63 29.26
N GLU A 208 18.63 -0.16 29.88
CA GLU A 208 18.67 -0.47 31.31
C GLU A 208 19.07 -1.93 31.51
N GLU A 209 20.05 -2.18 32.39
CA GLU A 209 20.42 -3.53 32.78
C GLU A 209 19.47 -4.00 33.88
N LEU A 210 18.63 -4.97 33.54
CA LEU A 210 17.78 -5.67 34.48
C LEU A 210 18.51 -6.92 34.96
N GLY A 211 18.23 -7.39 36.18
CA GLY A 211 18.91 -8.57 36.75
C GLY A 211 18.84 -9.86 35.90
N LYS A 212 17.96 -9.92 34.88
CA LYS A 212 17.82 -11.05 33.94
C LYS A 212 18.07 -10.70 32.46
N GLY A 213 18.52 -9.49 32.12
CA GLY A 213 18.73 -9.09 30.73
C GLY A 213 18.78 -7.57 30.53
N LYS A 214 18.65 -7.12 29.29
CA LYS A 214 18.64 -5.68 28.95
C LYS A 214 17.26 -5.28 28.46
N ALA A 215 16.78 -4.11 28.87
CA ALA A 215 15.55 -3.51 28.38
C ALA A 215 15.85 -2.16 27.72
N TRP A 216 15.13 -1.85 26.65
CA TRP A 216 15.14 -0.53 26.03
C TRP A 216 13.95 0.26 26.57
N VAL A 217 14.24 1.31 27.34
CA VAL A 217 13.26 2.09 28.10
C VAL A 217 13.32 3.57 27.76
N ASP A 218 12.32 4.34 28.21
CA ASP A 218 12.20 5.79 27.99
C ASP A 218 12.19 6.20 26.50
N THR A 219 11.57 5.37 25.66
CA THR A 219 11.53 5.55 24.21
C THR A 219 10.45 6.51 23.76
N GLN A 220 10.66 7.14 22.60
CA GLN A 220 9.62 7.83 21.85
C GLN A 220 8.93 6.84 20.92
N VAL A 221 7.60 6.81 20.93
CA VAL A 221 6.81 5.86 20.13
C VAL A 221 6.31 6.53 18.85
N VAL A 222 6.40 5.83 17.73
CA VAL A 222 5.74 6.16 16.46
C VAL A 222 4.97 4.93 16.00
N PHE A 223 3.74 5.09 15.51
CA PHE A 223 2.97 3.98 14.97
C PHE A 223 3.30 3.75 13.50
N ALA A 224 3.47 2.49 13.12
CA ALA A 224 3.56 2.06 11.73
C ALA A 224 2.19 1.55 11.27
N MET A 225 1.56 2.30 10.38
CA MET A 225 0.28 1.96 9.76
C MET A 225 0.51 1.27 8.41
N PRO A 226 0.04 0.02 8.22
CA PRO A 226 0.24 -0.69 6.97
C PRO A 226 -0.76 -0.27 5.89
N TYR A 227 -0.26 -0.15 4.67
CA TYR A 227 -1.01 -0.01 3.43
C TYR A 227 -0.61 -1.14 2.49
N ASP A 228 -1.59 -1.98 2.17
CA ASP A 228 -1.37 -3.15 1.32
C ASP A 228 -1.72 -2.84 -0.14
N ASN A 229 -0.82 -3.21 -1.06
CA ASN A 229 -1.01 -3.13 -2.50
C ASN A 229 -0.98 -4.56 -3.08
N PRO A 230 -2.00 -4.97 -3.86
CA PRO A 230 -2.03 -6.29 -4.49
C PRO A 230 -1.02 -6.38 -5.65
N ILE A 231 -0.29 -7.49 -5.73
CA ILE A 231 0.66 -7.78 -6.81
C ILE A 231 0.18 -9.02 -7.59
N PRO A 232 -0.54 -8.86 -8.71
CA PRO A 232 -1.03 -9.98 -9.49
C PRO A 232 0.10 -10.67 -10.26
N GLY A 233 0.13 -12.00 -10.23
CA GLY A 233 0.96 -12.82 -11.09
C GLY A 233 0.32 -13.03 -12.47
N TYR A 234 1.15 -13.24 -13.48
CA TYR A 234 0.70 -13.40 -14.87
C TYR A 234 -0.03 -14.74 -15.07
N GLY A 235 -1.32 -14.68 -15.38
CA GLY A 235 -2.10 -15.83 -15.86
C GLY A 235 -2.31 -16.98 -14.87
N ASN A 236 -2.07 -16.76 -13.56
CA ASN A 236 -2.06 -17.84 -12.57
C ASN A 236 -3.01 -17.63 -11.37
N ASN A 237 -3.78 -16.53 -11.35
CA ASN A 237 -4.69 -16.13 -10.26
C ASN A 237 -4.04 -15.92 -8.87
N VAL A 238 -2.71 -15.92 -8.78
CA VAL A 238 -1.97 -15.58 -7.56
C VAL A 238 -1.91 -14.06 -7.46
N VAL A 239 -2.25 -13.54 -6.28
CA VAL A 239 -2.05 -12.12 -5.96
C VAL A 239 -1.30 -12.04 -4.64
N ASN A 240 -0.02 -11.66 -4.72
CA ASN A 240 0.83 -11.41 -3.57
C ASN A 240 0.56 -10.01 -3.00
N THR A 241 1.28 -9.65 -1.93
CA THR A 241 1.10 -8.37 -1.23
C THR A 241 2.41 -7.59 -1.19
N MET A 242 2.36 -6.32 -1.58
CA MET A 242 3.34 -5.33 -1.17
C MET A 242 2.76 -4.51 -0.01
N ARG A 243 3.37 -4.57 1.16
CA ARG A 243 2.98 -3.82 2.36
C ARG A 243 3.92 -2.64 2.56
N LEU A 244 3.35 -1.45 2.59
CA LEU A 244 4.07 -0.20 2.79
C LEU A 244 3.67 0.44 4.12
N TRP A 245 4.66 0.87 4.89
CA TRP A 245 4.44 1.48 6.20
C TRP A 245 4.32 2.99 6.10
N SER A 246 3.28 3.57 6.71
CA SER A 246 3.13 5.01 6.94
C SER A 246 3.34 5.30 8.42
N ALA A 247 4.18 6.28 8.76
CA ALA A 247 4.37 6.72 10.13
C ALA A 247 3.17 7.54 10.59
N LYS A 248 2.69 7.25 11.80
CA LYS A 248 1.60 7.97 12.47
C LYS A 248 2.03 8.35 13.87
N SER A 249 1.71 9.57 14.26
CA SER A 249 1.95 10.04 15.62
C SER A 249 1.07 9.26 16.61
N PRO A 250 1.58 8.90 17.81
CA PRO A 250 0.75 8.38 18.89
C PRO A 250 -0.10 9.47 19.55
N VAL A 251 0.20 10.73 19.27
CA VAL A 251 -0.51 11.88 19.83
C VAL A 251 -1.84 12.03 19.10
N ASP A 252 -2.87 11.43 19.67
CA ASP A 252 -4.25 11.83 19.41
C ASP A 252 -4.48 13.27 19.88
N PHE A 253 -5.51 13.93 19.36
CA PHE A 253 -5.85 15.30 19.75
C PHE A 253 -5.99 15.41 21.29
N ASN A 254 -5.04 16.06 21.92
CA ASN A 254 -5.04 16.26 23.36
C ASN A 254 -5.69 17.61 23.70
N LEU A 255 -6.95 17.56 24.15
CA LEU A 255 -7.72 18.71 24.60
C LEU A 255 -6.99 19.58 25.63
N LYS A 256 -6.11 19.00 26.44
CA LYS A 256 -5.34 19.73 27.47
C LYS A 256 -4.30 20.66 26.83
N PHE A 257 -3.50 20.17 25.88
CA PHE A 257 -2.56 21.01 25.13
C PHE A 257 -3.28 22.09 24.32
N PHE A 258 -4.47 21.78 23.80
CA PHE A 258 -5.29 22.76 23.10
C PHE A 258 -5.79 23.89 24.01
N ASN A 259 -6.28 23.54 25.20
CA ASN A 259 -6.81 24.50 26.17
C ASN A 259 -5.71 25.34 26.86
N ASP A 260 -4.50 24.78 27.00
CA ASP A 260 -3.35 25.45 27.63
C ASP A 260 -2.58 26.36 26.64
N GLY A 261 -3.03 26.48 25.39
CA GLY A 261 -2.39 27.29 24.35
C GLY A 261 -1.15 26.65 23.70
N ASP A 262 -0.82 25.42 24.08
CA ASP A 262 0.35 24.65 23.62
C ASP A 262 0.04 23.77 22.39
N TYR A 263 -1.03 24.12 21.67
CA TYR A 263 -1.49 23.39 20.47
C TYR A 263 -0.44 23.37 19.35
N ILE A 264 0.43 24.40 19.29
CA ILE A 264 1.51 24.49 18.30
C ILE A 264 2.50 23.35 18.50
N GLN A 265 2.91 23.08 19.75
CA GLN A 265 3.89 22.04 20.05
C GLN A 265 3.34 20.64 19.71
N ALA A 266 2.09 20.37 20.04
CA ALA A 266 1.45 19.09 19.71
C ALA A 266 1.40 18.83 18.18
N VAL A 267 1.20 19.88 17.38
CA VAL A 267 1.23 19.79 15.91
C VAL A 267 2.66 19.59 15.39
N LEU A 268 3.66 20.21 16.01
CA LEU A 268 5.07 20.02 15.65
C LEU A 268 5.52 18.58 15.93
N ASP A 269 5.20 18.04 17.11
CA ASP A 269 5.57 16.68 17.50
C ASP A 269 4.95 15.63 16.57
N ARG A 270 3.70 15.85 16.15
CA ARG A 270 3.04 15.03 15.14
C ARG A 270 3.79 15.06 13.81
N ASN A 271 4.16 16.24 13.33
CA ASN A 271 4.92 16.38 12.09
C ASN A 271 6.29 15.68 12.13
N LEU A 272 6.96 15.70 13.29
CA LEU A 272 8.25 15.02 13.48
C LEU A 272 8.13 13.50 13.37
N ALA A 273 7.04 12.90 13.86
CA ALA A 273 6.77 11.48 13.71
C ALA A 273 6.43 11.13 12.25
N GLU A 274 5.55 11.91 11.62
CA GLU A 274 5.07 11.66 10.25
C GLU A 274 6.15 11.95 9.19
N ASN A 275 7.18 12.77 9.50
CA ASN A 275 8.34 13.02 8.65
C ASN A 275 9.06 11.76 8.17
N ILE A 276 9.06 10.69 8.97
CA ILE A 276 9.76 9.43 8.64
C ILE A 276 9.30 8.93 7.26
N THR A 277 8.02 9.03 6.94
CA THR A 277 7.46 8.49 5.69
C THR A 277 7.09 9.60 4.71
N ARG A 278 7.69 10.79 4.84
CA ARG A 278 7.28 11.95 4.03
C ARG A 278 7.96 11.99 2.66
N VAL A 279 9.28 11.80 2.60
CA VAL A 279 10.07 11.87 1.35
C VAL A 279 10.98 10.66 1.21
N LEU A 280 11.16 10.18 -0.04
CA LEU A 280 11.97 9.00 -0.34
C LEU A 280 13.44 9.15 0.09
N TYR A 281 14.05 10.28 -0.27
CA TYR A 281 15.43 10.62 0.04
C TYR A 281 15.50 11.97 0.76
N PRO A 282 15.68 11.97 2.10
CA PRO A 282 15.99 13.21 2.78
C PRO A 282 17.40 13.70 2.40
N ASN A 283 17.59 15.02 2.32
CA ASN A 283 18.90 15.62 2.08
C ASN A 283 19.85 15.28 3.24
N ASP A 284 20.83 14.41 3.00
CA ASP A 284 21.74 13.85 4.00
C ASP A 284 23.05 14.64 4.17
N ASN A 285 23.18 15.80 3.52
CA ASN A 285 24.33 16.68 3.70
C ASN A 285 24.39 17.30 5.10
N LYS A 286 23.29 17.24 5.86
CA LYS A 286 23.19 17.68 7.25
C LYS A 286 22.90 16.51 8.17
N PHE A 287 23.28 16.64 9.45
CA PHE A 287 23.08 15.59 10.44
C PHE A 287 21.63 15.16 10.56
N GLU A 288 20.69 16.11 10.53
CA GLU A 288 19.25 15.87 10.63
C GLU A 288 18.75 14.97 9.49
N GLY A 289 19.32 15.11 8.29
CA GLY A 289 18.99 14.25 7.15
C GLY A 289 19.53 12.83 7.30
N LYS A 290 20.75 12.68 7.84
CA LYS A 290 21.34 11.37 8.13
C LYS A 290 20.56 10.64 9.23
N GLU A 291 20.15 11.36 10.28
CA GLU A 291 19.31 10.82 11.33
C GLU A 291 17.94 10.39 10.79
N LEU A 292 17.30 11.22 9.96
CA LEU A 292 16.02 10.88 9.34
C LEU A 292 16.13 9.62 8.46
N ARG A 293 17.23 9.46 7.72
CA ARG A 293 17.49 8.25 6.93
C ARG A 293 17.60 7.00 7.82
N LEU A 294 18.35 7.08 8.91
CA LEU A 294 18.45 5.96 9.86
C LEU A 294 17.09 5.64 10.51
N LYS A 295 16.28 6.67 10.80
CA LYS A 295 14.91 6.46 11.29
C LYS A 295 14.04 5.71 10.28
N GLN A 296 14.12 6.03 8.99
CA GLN A 296 13.42 5.29 7.92
C GLN A 296 13.83 3.81 7.88
N GLU A 297 15.14 3.56 7.84
CA GLU A 297 15.71 2.20 7.84
C GLU A 297 15.23 1.38 9.03
N TYR A 298 15.39 1.93 10.24
CA TYR A 298 14.97 1.27 11.47
C TYR A 298 13.45 1.08 11.52
N PHE A 299 12.68 2.10 11.13
CA PHE A 299 11.21 2.06 11.12
C PHE A 299 10.67 0.89 10.29
N MET A 300 11.13 0.78 9.05
CA MET A 300 10.74 -0.31 8.15
C MET A 300 11.14 -1.67 8.74
N CYS A 301 12.37 -1.82 9.22
CA CYS A 301 12.87 -3.08 9.77
C CYS A 301 12.09 -3.51 11.01
N ALA A 302 11.92 -2.61 11.98
CA ALA A 302 11.26 -2.87 13.25
C ALA A 302 9.77 -3.19 13.05
N ALA A 303 9.08 -2.46 12.18
CA ALA A 303 7.68 -2.74 11.86
C ALA A 303 7.53 -4.11 11.17
N THR A 304 8.35 -4.37 10.16
CA THR A 304 8.27 -5.61 9.36
C THR A 304 8.61 -6.86 10.17
N LEU A 305 9.66 -6.80 11.01
CA LEU A 305 10.06 -7.95 11.85
C LEU A 305 9.01 -8.29 12.91
N GLN A 306 8.33 -7.29 13.48
CA GLN A 306 7.22 -7.54 14.40
C GLN A 306 6.08 -8.29 13.71
N VAL A 307 5.70 -7.90 12.48
CA VAL A 307 4.68 -8.64 11.69
C VAL A 307 5.13 -10.07 11.40
N TYR A 308 6.39 -10.25 10.99
CA TYR A 308 6.95 -11.59 10.76
C TYR A 308 6.82 -12.47 12.01
N LEU A 309 7.27 -11.98 13.16
CA LEU A 309 7.21 -12.73 14.43
C LEU A 309 5.77 -13.04 14.86
N GLN A 310 4.84 -12.09 14.71
CA GLN A 310 3.42 -12.32 15.00
C GLN A 310 2.80 -13.37 14.07
N SER A 311 3.26 -13.46 12.82
CA SER A 311 2.79 -14.47 11.86
C SER A 311 3.41 -15.86 12.06
N TYR A 312 4.64 -15.93 12.58
CA TYR A 312 5.37 -17.19 12.79
C TYR A 312 5.12 -17.82 14.15
N ILE A 313 4.85 -17.01 15.17
CA ILE A 313 4.49 -17.47 16.52
C ILE A 313 2.96 -17.38 16.61
N PRO A 314 2.20 -18.36 16.08
CA PRO A 314 0.79 -18.41 16.35
C PRO A 314 0.63 -18.46 17.86
N ILE A 315 -0.27 -17.64 18.39
CA ILE A 315 -0.60 -17.53 19.81
C ILE A 315 -0.80 -18.94 20.38
N GLN A 316 0.27 -19.50 20.96
CA GLN A 316 0.24 -20.61 21.93
C GLN A 316 0.08 -20.07 23.36
N ALA A 317 -0.43 -18.84 23.50
CA ALA A 317 -0.60 -18.16 24.76
C ALA A 317 -1.97 -17.47 24.82
N GLN A 318 -3.03 -18.27 24.88
CA GLN A 318 -4.23 -17.96 25.66
C GLN A 318 -4.76 -19.23 26.30
#